data_AF-A0A8B2ZCT9-F1
#
_entry.id   AF-A0A8B2ZCT9-F1
#
_cell.length_a   1.000
_cell.length_b   1.000
_cell.length_c   1.000
_cell.angle_alpha   90.00
_cell.angle_beta   90.00
_cell.angle_gamma   90.00
#
_symmetry.space_group_name_H-M   'P 1'
#
loop_
_entity.id
_entity.type
_entity.pdbx_description
1 polymer ?
#
loop_
_entity_poly.entity_id
_entity_poly.type
_entity_poly.pdbx_seq_one_letter_code
_entity_poly.pdbx_strand_id
1 'polypeptide(L)'
;MKEKIFMYRFFFEEEPYYSLTIKQKFLLSILFSLCDEKGYFSYPKKFIQDITNVKREAVRNNLRRLENFGYIKREGVTVKVFLPENVKNKQKIYFHDELIFGKYKYLSQGAKVFYTFHFNEQRKYNLNYINKGIYEIIKPLGQTIFMNHKYFNELESAGLMKHLNRSQRSEKNKLKFIPIEEVPY
;
A
#
# COMPACT_ATOMS: atom_id res chain seq x y z
N MET A 1 17.10 12.37 9.48
CA MET A 1 15.66 12.17 9.73
C MET A 1 15.23 11.02 8.83
N LYS A 2 14.72 9.89 9.37
CA LYS A 2 14.23 8.79 8.51
C LYS A 2 12.98 9.30 7.79
N GLU A 3 12.95 9.20 6.47
CA GLU A 3 11.81 9.63 5.66
C GLU A 3 10.62 8.70 5.97
N LYS A 4 9.56 9.25 6.57
CA LYS A 4 8.36 8.47 6.91
C LYS A 4 7.50 8.30 5.67
N ILE A 5 7.45 7.08 5.16
CA ILE A 5 6.60 6.74 4.02
C ILE A 5 5.13 6.69 4.46
N PHE A 6 4.25 7.32 3.70
CA PHE A 6 2.82 7.32 3.90
C PHE A 6 2.05 7.05 2.61
N MET A 7 0.81 6.63 2.76
CA MET A 7 -0.18 6.57 1.69
C MET A 7 -1.38 7.43 2.04
N TYR A 8 -2.06 7.97 1.02
CA TYR A 8 -3.32 8.67 1.22
C TYR A 8 -4.49 7.69 1.32
N ARG A 9 -5.44 7.98 2.21
CA ARG A 9 -6.65 7.15 2.39
C ARG A 9 -7.56 7.11 1.18
N PHE A 10 -7.69 8.23 0.46
CA PHE A 10 -8.60 8.31 -0.70
C PHE A 10 -8.30 7.24 -1.77
N PHE A 11 -7.07 6.72 -1.84
CA PHE A 11 -6.74 5.59 -2.73
C PHE A 11 -7.57 4.32 -2.48
N PHE A 12 -8.13 4.19 -1.27
CA PHE A 12 -8.87 3.01 -0.80
C PHE A 12 -10.31 3.34 -0.39
N GLU A 13 -10.66 4.61 -0.26
CA GLU A 13 -11.99 5.04 0.21
C GLU A 13 -12.85 5.68 -0.89
N GLU A 14 -12.23 6.18 -1.95
CA GLU A 14 -12.92 6.89 -3.04
C GLU A 14 -12.84 6.07 -4.34
N GLU A 15 -14.01 5.71 -4.90
CA GLU A 15 -14.12 4.80 -6.05
C GLU A 15 -13.29 5.16 -7.29
N PRO A 16 -13.10 6.45 -7.68
CA PRO A 16 -12.26 6.81 -8.83
C PRO A 16 -10.83 6.24 -8.75
N TYR A 17 -10.33 6.01 -7.53
CA TYR A 17 -8.98 5.53 -7.28
C TYR A 17 -8.88 4.00 -7.14
N TYR A 18 -10.00 3.27 -7.23
CA TYR A 18 -9.99 1.80 -7.20
C TYR A 18 -9.37 1.20 -8.47
N SER A 19 -9.36 1.97 -9.57
CA SER A 19 -8.68 1.62 -10.83
C SER A 19 -7.16 1.50 -10.69
N LEU A 20 -6.56 2.17 -9.68
CA LEU A 20 -5.15 2.04 -9.38
C LEU A 20 -4.86 0.68 -8.73
N THR A 21 -3.92 -0.05 -9.30
CA THR A 21 -3.43 -1.30 -8.72
C THR A 21 -2.67 -1.04 -7.41
N ILE A 22 -2.59 -2.04 -6.54
CA ILE A 22 -1.90 -1.92 -5.25
C ILE A 22 -0.42 -1.54 -5.39
N LYS A 23 0.24 -2.00 -6.47
CA LYS A 23 1.63 -1.65 -6.79
C LYS A 23 1.77 -0.18 -7.20
N GLN A 24 0.81 0.34 -7.96
CA GLN A 24 0.75 1.75 -8.31
C GLN A 24 0.48 2.63 -7.08
N LYS A 25 -0.42 2.20 -6.20
CA LYS A 25 -0.67 2.86 -4.90
C LYS A 25 0.59 2.90 -4.04
N PHE A 26 1.32 1.80 -3.96
CA PHE A 26 2.60 1.76 -3.24
C PHE A 26 3.64 2.70 -3.87
N LEU A 27 3.78 2.71 -5.20
CA LEU A 27 4.71 3.60 -5.88
C LEU A 27 4.35 5.08 -5.67
N LEU A 28 3.06 5.44 -5.79
CA LEU A 28 2.59 6.79 -5.47
C LEU A 28 2.87 7.16 -4.02
N SER A 29 2.72 6.22 -3.08
CA SER A 29 3.04 6.44 -1.67
C SER A 29 4.49 6.85 -1.48
N ILE A 30 5.44 6.17 -2.16
CA ILE A 30 6.85 6.55 -2.14
C ILE A 30 7.03 7.94 -2.75
N LEU A 31 6.48 8.19 -3.94
CA LEU A 31 6.69 9.45 -4.65
C LEU A 31 6.13 10.66 -3.87
N PHE A 32 4.93 10.53 -3.29
CA PHE A 32 4.33 11.59 -2.45
C PHE A 32 5.05 11.80 -1.11
N SER A 33 5.66 10.76 -0.57
CA SER A 33 6.39 10.87 0.71
C SER A 33 7.73 11.56 0.57
N LEU A 34 8.32 11.46 -0.63
CA LEU A 34 9.72 11.81 -0.88
C LEU A 34 9.88 12.94 -1.90
N CYS A 35 8.78 13.53 -2.37
CA CYS A 35 8.84 14.73 -3.18
C CYS A 35 9.16 15.94 -2.32
N ASP A 36 9.76 16.97 -2.93
CA ASP A 36 9.90 18.27 -2.30
C ASP A 36 8.54 18.99 -2.14
N GLU A 37 8.57 20.18 -1.56
CA GLU A 37 7.37 21.02 -1.34
C GLU A 37 6.66 21.41 -2.65
N LYS A 38 7.37 21.39 -3.78
CA LYS A 38 6.84 21.69 -5.11
C LYS A 38 6.34 20.43 -5.84
N GLY A 39 6.39 19.27 -5.19
CA GLY A 39 5.96 17.99 -5.73
C GLY A 39 6.99 17.34 -6.65
N TYR A 40 8.26 17.75 -6.62
CA TYR A 40 9.32 17.14 -7.43
C TYR A 40 10.05 16.05 -6.65
N PHE A 41 10.13 14.87 -7.26
CA PHE A 41 10.94 13.76 -6.82
C PHE A 41 12.19 13.65 -7.71
N SER A 42 13.36 13.83 -7.11
CA SER A 42 14.66 13.90 -7.81
C SER A 42 15.57 12.69 -7.53
N TYR A 43 15.13 11.71 -6.75
CA TYR A 43 15.97 10.57 -6.38
C TYR A 43 16.27 9.62 -7.57
N PRO A 44 17.41 8.92 -7.54
CA PRO A 44 17.77 7.97 -8.58
C PRO A 44 16.75 6.84 -8.72
N LYS A 45 16.44 6.42 -9.95
CA LYS A 45 15.58 5.25 -10.22
C LYS A 45 16.05 3.96 -9.50
N LYS A 46 17.33 3.89 -9.10
CA LYS A 46 17.89 2.81 -8.28
C LYS A 46 17.31 2.80 -6.87
N PHE A 47 17.14 3.97 -6.24
CA PHE A 47 16.54 4.09 -4.92
C PHE A 47 15.08 3.59 -4.89
N ILE A 48 14.29 3.94 -5.91
CA ILE A 48 12.94 3.37 -6.06
C ILE A 48 13.03 1.84 -6.18
N GLN A 49 13.95 1.30 -6.98
CA GLN A 49 14.11 -0.16 -7.12
C GLN A 49 14.46 -0.84 -5.80
N ASP A 50 15.32 -0.22 -5.00
CA ASP A 50 15.75 -0.76 -3.71
C ASP A 50 14.58 -0.79 -2.71
N ILE A 51 13.78 0.28 -2.62
CA ILE A 51 12.59 0.32 -1.75
C ILE A 51 11.49 -0.61 -2.25
N THR A 52 11.28 -0.63 -3.56
CA THR A 52 10.19 -1.38 -4.18
C THR A 52 10.49 -2.87 -4.31
N ASN A 53 11.76 -3.26 -4.26
CA ASN A 53 12.27 -4.59 -4.60
C ASN A 53 11.71 -5.12 -5.93
N VAL A 54 11.63 -4.24 -6.94
CA VAL A 54 11.05 -4.55 -8.26
C VAL A 54 12.04 -4.23 -9.38
N LYS A 55 12.05 -5.08 -10.40
CA LYS A 55 12.87 -4.89 -11.60
C LYS A 55 12.63 -3.51 -12.24
N ARG A 56 13.70 -2.90 -12.73
CA ARG A 56 13.71 -1.57 -13.39
C ARG A 56 12.61 -1.40 -14.45
N GLU A 57 12.37 -2.42 -15.26
CA GLU A 57 11.36 -2.40 -16.31
C GLU A 57 9.94 -2.25 -15.75
N ALA A 58 9.62 -3.00 -14.69
CA ALA A 58 8.32 -2.91 -14.03
C ALA A 58 8.12 -1.55 -13.35
N VAL A 59 9.18 -0.94 -12.78
CA VAL A 59 9.12 0.43 -12.27
C VAL A 59 8.82 1.41 -13.42
N ARG A 60 9.51 1.29 -14.55
CA ARG A 60 9.29 2.13 -15.74
C ARG A 60 7.86 2.02 -16.28
N ASN A 61 7.31 0.81 -16.36
CA ASN A 61 5.95 0.56 -16.84
C ASN A 61 4.90 1.16 -15.89
N ASN A 62 5.09 1.04 -14.58
CA ASN A 62 4.19 1.66 -13.60
C ASN A 62 4.24 3.19 -13.68
N LEU A 63 5.44 3.79 -13.78
CA LEU A 63 5.56 5.24 -13.97
C LEU A 63 4.85 5.71 -15.24
N ARG A 64 5.02 5.02 -16.38
CA ARG A 64 4.31 5.37 -17.63
C ARG A 64 2.78 5.32 -17.46
N ARG A 65 2.25 4.31 -16.76
CA ARG A 65 0.81 4.22 -16.50
C ARG A 65 0.32 5.36 -15.59
N LEU A 66 1.06 5.68 -14.54
CA LEU A 66 0.73 6.78 -13.64
C LEU A 66 0.74 8.14 -14.35
N GLU A 67 1.65 8.33 -15.30
CA GLU A 67 1.70 9.52 -16.15
C GLU A 67 0.49 9.60 -17.08
N ASN A 68 0.12 8.49 -17.72
CA ASN A 68 -1.09 8.43 -18.56
C ASN A 68 -2.37 8.71 -17.76
N PHE A 69 -2.39 8.36 -16.48
CA PHE A 69 -3.51 8.66 -15.57
C PHE A 69 -3.45 10.07 -14.97
N GLY A 70 -2.43 10.87 -15.29
CA GLY A 70 -2.29 12.25 -14.81
C GLY A 70 -1.79 12.40 -13.37
N TYR A 71 -1.36 11.32 -12.70
CA TYR A 71 -0.84 11.42 -11.32
C TYR A 71 0.60 11.95 -11.27
N ILE A 72 1.35 11.80 -12.36
CA ILE A 72 2.73 12.24 -12.43
C ILE A 72 3.07 12.83 -13.80
N LYS A 73 4.16 13.59 -13.89
CA LYS A 73 4.81 14.00 -15.14
C LYS A 73 6.30 13.77 -15.01
N ARG A 74 6.91 13.10 -16.00
CA ARG A 74 8.35 12.86 -16.01
C ARG A 74 9.07 14.02 -16.70
N GLU A 75 10.06 14.60 -16.03
CA GLU A 75 10.84 15.73 -16.52
C GLU A 75 12.34 15.37 -16.45
N GLY A 76 12.83 14.70 -17.49
CA GLY A 76 14.22 14.21 -17.54
C GLY A 76 14.51 13.18 -16.44
N VAL A 77 15.27 13.60 -15.43
CA VAL A 77 15.64 12.76 -14.28
C VAL A 77 14.69 12.91 -13.09
N THR A 78 13.78 13.89 -13.12
CA THR A 78 12.82 14.13 -12.05
C THR A 78 11.41 13.64 -12.41
N VAL A 79 10.60 13.45 -11.38
CA VAL A 79 9.17 13.14 -11.51
C VAL A 79 8.39 14.16 -10.70
N LYS A 80 7.51 14.91 -11.35
CA LYS A 80 6.54 15.77 -10.66
C LYS A 80 5.31 14.94 -10.31
N VAL A 81 4.88 14.95 -9.05
CA VAL A 81 3.63 14.33 -8.59
C VAL A 81 2.51 15.37 -8.52
N PHE A 82 1.30 14.95 -8.87
CA PHE A 82 0.11 15.77 -8.78
C PHE A 82 -0.85 15.15 -7.77
N LEU A 83 -1.18 15.91 -6.73
CA LEU A 83 -2.24 15.53 -5.83
C LEU A 83 -3.57 15.90 -6.49
N PRO A 84 -4.53 14.97 -6.63
CA PRO A 84 -5.81 15.30 -7.20
C PRO A 84 -6.51 16.40 -6.37
N GLU A 85 -7.16 17.36 -7.04
CA GLU A 85 -7.81 18.49 -6.38
C GLU A 85 -9.16 18.11 -5.79
N ASN A 86 -9.84 17.14 -6.42
CA ASN A 86 -11.21 16.72 -6.13
C ASN A 86 -11.35 15.66 -5.02
N VAL A 87 -10.27 15.36 -4.27
CA VAL A 87 -10.33 14.38 -3.17
C VAL A 87 -10.97 15.00 -1.93
N LYS A 88 -11.88 14.25 -1.30
CA LYS A 88 -12.57 14.69 -0.08
C LYS A 88 -11.68 14.56 1.15
N ASN A 89 -10.81 13.55 1.17
CA ASN A 89 -9.99 13.24 2.34
C ASN A 89 -8.51 12.99 2.01
N LYS A 90 -7.66 13.97 2.31
CA LYS A 90 -6.19 13.90 2.16
C LYS A 90 -5.48 13.31 3.40
N GLN A 91 -6.21 12.60 4.27
CA GLN A 91 -5.61 11.96 5.44
C GLN A 91 -4.54 10.94 5.04
N LYS A 92 -3.39 11.02 5.71
CA LYS A 92 -2.24 10.15 5.52
C LYS A 92 -2.31 8.97 6.50
N ILE A 93 -1.95 7.78 6.01
CA ILE A 93 -1.65 6.60 6.83
C ILE A 93 -0.17 6.29 6.62
N TYR A 94 0.60 6.26 7.71
CA TYR A 94 2.02 5.98 7.66
C TYR A 94 2.29 4.48 7.64
N PHE A 95 3.21 4.05 6.78
CA PHE A 95 3.78 2.72 6.87
C PHE A 95 4.63 2.63 8.12
N HIS A 96 4.65 1.46 8.76
CA HIS A 96 5.61 1.17 9.80
C HIS A 96 7.01 1.00 9.17
N ASP A 97 8.05 1.59 9.78
CA ASP A 97 9.42 1.58 9.24
C ASP A 97 9.93 0.16 8.96
N GLU A 98 9.60 -0.81 9.82
CA GLU A 98 9.93 -2.23 9.66
C GLU A 98 9.41 -2.86 8.34
N LEU A 99 8.31 -2.35 7.78
CA LEU A 99 7.78 -2.81 6.48
C LEU A 99 8.61 -2.31 5.30
N ILE A 100 9.19 -1.11 5.43
CA ILE A 100 9.91 -0.46 4.33
C ILE A 100 11.40 -0.80 4.40
N PHE A 101 12.01 -0.59 5.57
CA PHE A 101 13.46 -0.62 5.76
C PHE A 101 13.93 -1.70 6.74
N GLY A 102 13.04 -2.33 7.51
CA GLY A 102 13.41 -3.29 8.55
C GLY A 102 13.13 -4.76 8.21
N LYS A 103 12.76 -5.54 9.23
CA LYS A 103 12.70 -7.02 9.16
C LYS A 103 11.66 -7.52 8.15
N TYR A 104 10.61 -6.74 7.89
CA TYR A 104 9.54 -7.10 6.96
C TYR A 104 9.73 -6.52 5.54
N LYS A 105 10.93 -6.01 5.21
CA LYS A 105 11.20 -5.46 3.87
C LYS A 105 11.01 -6.46 2.73
N TYR A 106 11.13 -7.77 3.01
CA TYR A 106 10.98 -8.86 2.05
C TYR A 106 9.53 -9.08 1.60
N LEU A 107 8.54 -8.58 2.35
CA LEU A 107 7.13 -8.69 1.99
C LEU A 107 6.86 -8.03 0.64
N SER A 108 5.86 -8.52 -0.08
CA SER A 108 5.41 -7.88 -1.29
C SER A 108 4.84 -6.49 -1.01
N GLN A 109 4.94 -5.59 -1.99
CA GLN A 109 4.34 -4.25 -1.92
C GLN A 109 2.85 -4.32 -1.57
N GLY A 110 2.16 -5.33 -2.10
CA GLY A 110 0.76 -5.55 -1.82
C GLY A 110 0.51 -5.90 -0.36
N ALA A 111 1.28 -6.84 0.21
CA ALA A 111 1.18 -7.18 1.63
C ALA A 111 1.47 -5.97 2.54
N LYS A 112 2.47 -5.15 2.21
CA LYS A 112 2.79 -3.92 2.96
C LYS A 112 1.63 -2.92 2.97
N VAL A 113 1.06 -2.65 1.79
CA VAL A 113 -0.11 -1.75 1.65
C VAL A 113 -1.32 -2.33 2.38
N PHE A 114 -1.56 -3.62 2.20
CA PHE A 114 -2.68 -4.34 2.78
C PHE A 114 -2.68 -4.28 4.30
N TYR A 115 -1.55 -4.63 4.91
CA TYR A 115 -1.33 -4.52 6.35
C TYR A 115 -1.56 -3.09 6.81
N THR A 116 -0.86 -2.12 6.20
CA THR A 116 -0.91 -0.71 6.63
C THR A 116 -2.33 -0.16 6.60
N PHE A 117 -3.11 -0.48 5.57
CA PHE A 117 -4.48 0.04 5.42
C PHE A 117 -5.43 -0.60 6.44
N HIS A 118 -5.50 -1.94 6.47
CA HIS A 118 -6.47 -2.62 7.32
C HIS A 118 -6.09 -2.62 8.80
N PHE A 119 -4.80 -2.57 9.14
CA PHE A 119 -4.37 -2.31 10.52
C PHE A 119 -4.78 -0.91 10.98
N ASN A 120 -4.68 0.10 10.11
CA ASN A 120 -5.19 1.44 10.42
C ASN A 120 -6.72 1.44 10.63
N GLU A 121 -7.49 0.74 9.78
CA GLU A 121 -8.93 0.56 9.99
C GLU A 121 -9.23 -0.11 11.34
N GLN A 122 -8.53 -1.20 11.65
CA GLN A 122 -8.71 -1.95 12.90
C GLN A 122 -8.48 -1.06 14.11
N ARG A 123 -7.40 -0.25 14.11
CA ARG A 123 -7.11 0.69 15.20
C ARG A 123 -8.09 1.86 15.27
N LYS A 124 -8.42 2.47 14.12
CA LYS A 124 -9.31 3.64 14.07
C LYS A 124 -10.69 3.33 14.64
N TYR A 125 -11.19 2.14 14.38
CA TYR A 125 -12.52 1.71 14.82
C TYR A 125 -12.49 0.84 16.09
N ASN A 126 -11.33 0.74 16.75
CA ASN A 126 -11.13 -0.09 17.95
C ASN A 126 -11.68 -1.52 17.81
N LEU A 127 -11.38 -2.16 16.68
CA LEU A 127 -11.88 -3.49 16.33
C LEU A 127 -10.91 -4.57 16.78
N ASN A 128 -11.44 -5.69 17.28
CA ASN A 128 -10.64 -6.88 17.58
C ASN A 128 -10.16 -7.60 16.30
N TYR A 129 -10.93 -7.47 15.21
CA TYR A 129 -10.65 -8.00 13.88
C TYR A 129 -11.48 -7.27 12.82
N ILE A 130 -11.03 -7.28 11.57
CA ILE A 130 -11.80 -6.84 10.41
C ILE A 130 -12.73 -7.98 9.97
N ASN A 131 -14.01 -7.69 9.75
CA ASN A 131 -15.01 -8.65 9.27
C ASN A 131 -15.62 -8.17 7.95
N LYS A 132 -15.02 -8.57 6.82
CA LYS A 132 -15.40 -8.09 5.48
C LYS A 132 -15.54 -9.24 4.50
N GLY A 133 -16.48 -9.11 3.56
CA GLY A 133 -16.55 -9.99 2.39
C GLY A 133 -15.29 -9.85 1.54
N ILE A 134 -14.91 -10.90 0.80
CA ILE A 134 -13.70 -10.84 -0.03
C ILE A 134 -13.78 -9.67 -1.03
N TYR A 135 -14.95 -9.41 -1.62
CA TYR A 135 -15.14 -8.31 -2.56
C TYR A 135 -14.91 -6.92 -1.92
N GLU A 136 -15.37 -6.73 -0.69
CA GLU A 136 -15.18 -5.50 0.09
C GLU A 136 -13.70 -5.25 0.42
N ILE A 137 -12.91 -6.33 0.53
CA ILE A 137 -11.47 -6.26 0.74
C ILE A 137 -10.76 -5.94 -0.59
N ILE A 138 -11.10 -6.63 -1.69
CA ILE A 138 -10.34 -6.54 -2.94
C ILE A 138 -10.63 -5.27 -3.74
N LYS A 139 -11.89 -4.78 -3.73
CA LYS A 139 -12.34 -3.67 -4.59
C LYS A 139 -11.51 -2.40 -4.33
N PRO A 140 -11.33 -1.95 -3.07
CA PRO A 140 -10.46 -0.81 -2.74
C PRO A 140 -9.00 -0.96 -3.15
N LEU A 141 -8.51 -2.18 -3.35
CA LEU A 141 -7.09 -2.45 -3.65
C LEU A 141 -6.81 -2.49 -5.16
N GLY A 142 -7.85 -2.52 -6.00
CA GLY A 142 -7.71 -2.68 -7.44
C GLY A 142 -7.04 -4.01 -7.80
N GLN A 143 -7.44 -5.11 -7.15
CA GLN A 143 -6.82 -6.44 -7.27
C GLN A 143 -7.85 -7.54 -7.51
N THR A 144 -7.37 -8.70 -7.97
CA THR A 144 -8.14 -9.94 -8.08
C THR A 144 -8.19 -10.71 -6.77
N ILE A 145 -9.11 -11.65 -6.63
CA ILE A 145 -9.23 -12.54 -5.45
C ILE A 145 -7.93 -13.30 -5.19
N PHE A 146 -7.33 -13.90 -6.24
CA PHE A 146 -6.09 -14.69 -6.13
C PHE A 146 -4.93 -13.92 -5.50
N MET A 147 -4.75 -12.65 -5.89
CA MET A 147 -3.66 -11.81 -5.36
C MET A 147 -3.84 -11.50 -3.87
N ASN A 148 -5.08 -11.49 -3.35
CA ASN A 148 -5.33 -11.24 -1.93
C ASN A 148 -4.98 -12.45 -1.05
N HIS A 149 -5.25 -13.67 -1.51
CA HIS A 149 -4.79 -14.87 -0.79
C HIS A 149 -3.27 -14.90 -0.63
N LYS A 150 -2.53 -14.42 -1.64
CA LYS A 150 -1.07 -14.28 -1.52
C LYS A 150 -0.68 -13.34 -0.38
N TYR A 151 -1.31 -12.17 -0.28
CA TYR A 151 -1.02 -11.21 0.79
C TYR A 151 -1.41 -11.75 2.16
N PHE A 152 -2.52 -12.47 2.25
CA PHE A 152 -2.92 -13.13 3.49
C PHE A 152 -1.84 -14.12 3.94
N ASN A 153 -1.40 -15.01 3.05
CA ASN A 153 -0.39 -16.01 3.36
C ASN A 153 0.95 -15.37 3.75
N GLU A 154 1.37 -14.31 3.04
CA GLU A 154 2.59 -13.56 3.38
C GLU A 154 2.52 -12.96 4.79
N LEU A 155 1.38 -12.33 5.13
CA LEU A 155 1.20 -11.68 6.43
C LEU A 155 0.98 -12.68 7.57
N GLU A 156 0.29 -13.78 7.34
CA GLU A 156 0.17 -14.87 8.33
C GLU A 156 1.54 -15.50 8.61
N SER A 157 2.32 -15.80 7.56
CA SER A 157 3.66 -16.37 7.71
C SER A 157 4.62 -15.43 8.43
N ALA A 158 4.42 -14.11 8.29
CA ALA A 158 5.18 -13.08 8.99
C ALA A 158 4.69 -12.79 10.42
N GLY A 159 3.62 -13.45 10.88
CA GLY A 159 3.00 -13.21 12.19
C GLY A 159 2.25 -11.88 12.31
N LEU A 160 2.03 -11.16 11.20
CA LEU A 160 1.39 -9.84 11.16
C LEU A 160 -0.13 -9.90 11.03
N MET A 161 -0.66 -11.08 10.73
CA MET A 161 -2.09 -11.32 10.59
C MET A 161 -2.46 -12.72 11.05
N LYS A 162 -3.68 -12.89 11.55
CA LYS A 162 -4.32 -14.18 11.80
C LYS A 162 -5.70 -14.23 11.16
N HIS A 163 -5.99 -15.25 10.36
CA HIS A 163 -7.36 -15.60 10.03
C HIS A 163 -8.04 -16.28 11.21
N LEU A 164 -9.13 -15.68 11.70
CA LEU A 164 -9.92 -16.25 12.78
C LEU A 164 -10.99 -17.23 12.28
N ASN A 165 -11.31 -17.21 10.98
CA ASN A 165 -12.16 -18.21 10.34
C ASN A 165 -11.55 -18.63 8.99
N ARG A 166 -11.11 -19.88 8.88
CA ARG A 166 -10.71 -20.49 7.59
C ARG A 166 -11.86 -21.21 6.88
N SER A 167 -13.07 -21.18 7.48
CA SER A 167 -14.24 -21.91 6.98
C SER A 167 -14.60 -21.47 5.56
N GLN A 168 -14.50 -22.39 4.60
CA GLN A 168 -14.92 -22.20 3.20
C GLN A 168 -16.41 -21.86 3.05
N ARG A 169 -17.22 -22.00 4.12
CA ARG A 169 -18.66 -21.68 4.13
C ARG A 169 -18.98 -20.26 4.60
N SER A 170 -17.99 -19.50 5.05
CA SER A 170 -18.20 -18.15 5.58
C SER A 170 -18.09 -17.12 4.46
N GLU A 171 -19.18 -16.39 4.18
CA GLU A 171 -19.19 -15.29 3.20
C GLU A 171 -18.23 -14.13 3.58
N LYS A 172 -17.80 -14.07 4.85
CA LYS A 172 -16.93 -13.01 5.38
C LYS A 172 -15.62 -13.55 5.94
N ASN A 173 -14.55 -12.78 5.74
CA ASN A 173 -13.23 -13.03 6.31
C ASN A 173 -13.09 -12.27 7.63
N LYS A 174 -12.67 -12.97 8.69
CA LYS A 174 -12.29 -12.39 9.98
C LYS A 174 -10.76 -12.32 10.07
N LEU A 175 -10.21 -11.14 9.81
CA LEU A 175 -8.77 -10.88 9.78
C LEU A 175 -8.37 -10.09 11.01
N LYS A 176 -7.52 -10.66 11.86
CA LYS A 176 -6.90 -9.93 12.97
C LYS A 176 -5.49 -9.52 12.58
N PHE A 177 -5.23 -8.22 12.52
CA PHE A 177 -3.90 -7.68 12.29
C PHE A 177 -3.20 -7.47 13.63
N ILE A 178 -1.92 -7.85 13.68
CA ILE A 178 -1.10 -7.81 14.89
C ILE A 178 -0.13 -6.61 14.77
N PRO A 179 -0.03 -5.75 15.79
CA PRO A 179 0.98 -4.70 15.84
C PRO A 179 2.39 -5.30 15.64
N ILE A 180 3.23 -4.63 14.85
CA ILE A 180 4.59 -5.12 14.56
C ILE A 180 5.43 -5.29 15.83
N GLU A 181 5.17 -4.44 16.83
CA GLU A 181 5.81 -4.42 18.13
C GLU A 181 5.46 -5.64 18.99
N GLU A 182 4.34 -6.32 18.68
CA GLU A 182 3.86 -7.51 19.41
C GLU A 182 4.27 -8.82 18.73
N VAL A 183 4.92 -8.78 17.56
CA VAL A 183 5.37 -10.00 16.88
C VAL A 183 6.72 -10.45 17.45
N PRO A 184 6.79 -11.63 18.10
CA PRO A 184 8.03 -12.12 18.68
C PRO A 184 9.13 -12.26 17.62
N TYR A 185 10.37 -12.01 18.04
CA TYR A 185 11.57 -12.09 17.21
C TYR A 185 11.92 -13.52 16.81
#